data_AF-A0A540VPU1-F1
#
_entry.id   AF-A0A540VPU1-F1
#
_cell.length_a   1.000
_cell.length_b   1.000
_cell.length_c   1.000
_cell.angle_alpha   90.00
_cell.angle_beta   90.00
_cell.angle_gamma   90.00
#
_symmetry.space_group_name_H-M   'P 1'
#
loop_
_entity.id
_entity.type
_entity.pdbx_description
1 polymer ?
#
loop_
_entity_poly.entity_id
_entity_poly.type
_entity_poly.pdbx_seq_one_letter_code
_entity_poly.pdbx_strand_id
1 'polypeptide(L)'
;MNIFVLSTGRCGSTTFAVASKHITGSLDKVYGNRAFYVHLIREREEVAHSFVKRYNSGIMEAYRKRVFIGLSSHKTSPLEVCRHYYDTVNANIEMFLKDKDSQLTVWLNNAEEGFASFWNQIGAQGDKAAAIREWQHQHNASAPIPPQ
;
A
#
# COMPACT_ATOMS: atom_id res chain seq x y z
N MET A 1 -19.17 -9.72 3.62
CA MET A 1 -17.82 -10.15 3.22
C MET A 1 -16.82 -9.16 3.77
N ASN A 2 -15.74 -9.63 4.40
CA ASN A 2 -14.71 -8.74 4.96
C ASN A 2 -13.64 -8.48 3.89
N ILE A 3 -13.37 -7.21 3.60
CA ILE A 3 -12.44 -6.78 2.55
C ILE A 3 -11.33 -5.97 3.21
N PHE A 4 -10.08 -6.37 2.99
CA PHE A 4 -8.91 -5.66 3.50
C PHE A 4 -8.08 -5.13 2.35
N VAL A 5 -7.81 -3.83 2.39
CA VAL A 5 -6.92 -3.15 1.42
C VAL A 5 -5.56 -2.98 2.08
N LEU A 6 -4.56 -3.69 1.54
CA LEU A 6 -3.17 -3.59 1.95
C LEU A 6 -2.45 -2.66 0.97
N SER A 7 -1.86 -1.59 1.49
CA SER A 7 -1.15 -0.59 0.67
C SER A 7 0.11 -0.10 1.35
N THR A 8 1.09 0.32 0.55
CA THR A 8 2.31 0.99 1.01
C THR A 8 2.05 2.48 1.31
N GLY A 9 1.12 2.78 2.23
CA GLY A 9 0.89 4.12 2.79
C GLY A 9 0.23 5.17 1.86
N ARG A 10 -0.62 6.01 2.47
CA ARG A 10 -1.44 7.11 1.88
C ARG A 10 -2.67 6.70 1.04
N CYS A 11 -3.54 5.87 1.64
CA CYS A 11 -4.95 5.69 1.24
C CYS A 11 -5.97 5.76 2.41
N GLY A 12 -5.69 6.50 3.51
CA GLY A 12 -6.62 6.63 4.65
C GLY A 12 -5.98 6.49 6.04
N SER A 13 -4.93 7.26 6.33
CA SER A 13 -4.01 7.05 7.47
C SER A 13 -4.64 7.14 8.87
N THR A 14 -5.75 7.85 9.07
CA THR A 14 -6.37 8.02 10.40
C THR A 14 -7.25 6.81 10.78
N THR A 15 -8.05 6.32 9.83
CA THR A 15 -8.76 5.04 9.92
C THR A 15 -7.77 3.88 9.99
N PHE A 16 -6.68 3.96 9.21
CA PHE A 16 -5.61 2.98 9.22
C PHE A 16 -4.86 2.93 10.55
N ALA A 17 -4.62 4.06 11.24
CA ALA A 17 -3.95 4.07 12.55
C ALA A 17 -4.82 3.47 13.68
N VAL A 18 -6.13 3.70 13.64
CA VAL A 18 -7.09 3.06 14.56
C VAL A 18 -7.22 1.56 14.24
N ALA A 19 -7.28 1.19 12.95
CA ALA A 19 -7.24 -0.21 12.52
C ALA A 19 -5.90 -0.90 12.84
N SER A 20 -4.78 -0.18 12.77
CA SER A 20 -3.43 -0.70 13.05
C SER A 20 -3.21 -1.02 14.53
N LYS A 21 -3.99 -0.43 15.46
CA LYS A 21 -4.04 -0.91 16.86
C LYS A 21 -4.52 -2.37 16.96
N HIS A 22 -5.16 -2.89 15.92
CA HIS A 22 -5.64 -4.27 15.82
C HIS A 22 -4.83 -5.13 14.85
N ILE A 23 -3.82 -4.59 14.15
CA ILE A 23 -3.04 -5.32 13.12
C ILE A 23 -1.64 -5.64 13.64
N THR A 24 -1.47 -6.86 14.16
CA THR A 24 -0.18 -7.57 14.29
C THR A 24 -0.46 -9.07 14.20
N GLY A 25 -0.23 -9.70 13.03
CA GLY A 25 -0.51 -11.14 12.81
C GLY A 25 -1.97 -11.59 13.05
N SER A 26 -2.86 -10.67 13.38
CA SER A 26 -4.25 -10.90 13.73
C SER A 26 -5.13 -11.05 12.50
N LEU A 27 -4.79 -10.43 11.37
CA LEU A 27 -5.60 -10.58 10.15
C LEU A 27 -5.64 -12.04 9.68
N ASP A 28 -4.50 -12.74 9.73
CA ASP A 28 -4.45 -14.17 9.45
C ASP A 28 -5.25 -14.97 10.49
N LYS A 29 -5.01 -14.72 11.77
CA LYS A 29 -5.68 -15.43 12.88
C LYS A 29 -7.20 -15.22 12.91
N VAL A 30 -7.65 -14.00 12.61
CA VAL A 30 -9.05 -13.60 12.71
C VAL A 30 -9.79 -13.96 11.42
N TYR A 31 -9.18 -13.74 10.26
CA TYR A 31 -9.87 -13.88 8.98
C TYR A 31 -9.34 -15.03 8.14
N GLY A 32 -8.03 -15.24 8.04
CA GLY A 32 -7.43 -16.29 7.21
C GLY A 32 -8.07 -16.33 5.82
N ASN A 33 -8.50 -17.51 5.36
CA ASN A 33 -9.16 -17.65 4.06
C ASN A 33 -10.62 -17.18 4.00
N ARG A 34 -11.15 -16.55 5.05
CA ARG A 34 -12.53 -16.04 5.13
C ARG A 34 -12.66 -14.57 4.74
N ALA A 35 -11.62 -13.98 4.16
CA ALA A 35 -11.61 -12.61 3.67
C ALA A 35 -11.10 -12.53 2.23
N PHE A 36 -11.49 -11.45 1.55
CA PHE A 36 -10.94 -11.10 0.25
C PHE A 36 -9.86 -10.03 0.43
N TYR A 37 -8.64 -10.33 0.02
CA TYR A 37 -7.48 -9.45 0.21
C TYR A 37 -7.16 -8.69 -1.07
N VAL A 38 -7.04 -7.37 -0.98
CA VAL A 38 -6.61 -6.54 -2.12
C VAL A 38 -5.24 -5.94 -1.81
N HIS A 39 -4.25 -6.22 -2.66
CA HIS A 39 -2.93 -5.59 -2.61
C HIS A 39 -2.84 -4.51 -3.67
N LEU A 40 -2.80 -3.24 -3.24
CA LEU A 40 -2.57 -2.12 -4.13
C LEU A 40 -1.07 -1.88 -4.28
N ILE A 41 -0.60 -1.92 -5.52
CA ILE A 41 0.82 -1.75 -5.84
C ILE A 41 1.00 -0.64 -6.88
N ARG A 42 2.15 0.03 -6.78
CA ARG A 42 2.57 1.10 -7.69
C ARG A 42 4.03 0.89 -8.03
N GLU A 43 4.45 1.46 -9.15
CA GLU A 43 5.85 1.48 -9.58
C GLU A 43 6.81 1.88 -8.46
N ARG A 44 7.82 1.03 -8.29
CA ARG A 44 8.77 1.09 -7.17
C ARG A 44 9.44 2.44 -7.06
N GLU A 45 9.91 2.96 -8.19
CA GLU A 45 10.62 4.23 -8.23
C GLU A 45 9.69 5.39 -7.89
N GLU A 46 8.46 5.38 -8.35
CA GLU A 46 7.50 6.44 -8.04
C GLU A 46 7.17 6.49 -6.54
N VAL A 47 7.04 5.31 -5.91
CA VAL A 47 6.81 5.20 -4.46
C VAL A 47 8.04 5.64 -3.68
N ALA A 48 9.24 5.20 -4.08
CA ALA A 48 10.48 5.58 -3.41
C ALA A 48 10.70 7.09 -3.45
N HIS A 49 10.53 7.74 -4.60
CA HIS A 49 10.62 9.20 -4.74
C HIS A 49 9.54 9.93 -3.94
N SER A 50 8.33 9.38 -3.84
CA SER A 50 7.28 9.93 -2.98
C SER A 50 7.66 9.87 -1.49
N PHE A 51 8.32 8.80 -1.04
CA PHE A 51 8.78 8.66 0.34
C PHE A 51 9.99 9.54 0.67
N VAL A 52 10.88 9.81 -0.30
CA VAL A 52 12.01 10.74 -0.11
C VAL A 52 11.50 12.13 0.34
N LYS A 53 10.37 12.59 -0.20
CA LYS A 53 9.74 13.88 0.21
C LYS A 53 9.34 13.93 1.68
N ARG A 54 9.23 12.77 2.35
CA ARG A 54 8.81 12.62 3.75
C ARG A 54 9.83 11.81 4.56
N TYR A 55 11.08 11.80 4.11
CA TYR A 55 12.13 10.93 4.65
C TYR A 55 12.38 11.13 6.16
N ASN A 56 12.17 12.36 6.64
CA ASN A 56 12.40 12.75 8.04
C ASN A 56 11.13 12.78 8.89
N SER A 57 10.05 12.13 8.46
CA SER A 57 8.83 12.05 9.28
C SER A 57 8.12 10.70 9.17
N GLY A 58 7.25 10.43 10.13
CA GLY A 58 6.36 9.28 10.12
C GLY A 58 7.10 7.94 10.01
N ILE A 59 6.59 7.06 9.14
CA ILE A 59 7.10 5.70 9.01
C ILE A 59 8.56 5.63 8.52
N MET A 60 8.97 6.57 7.65
CA MET A 60 10.34 6.56 7.11
C MET A 60 11.36 6.95 8.16
N GLU A 61 11.04 7.91 9.03
CA GLU A 61 11.91 8.27 10.14
C GLU A 61 12.09 7.08 11.11
N ALA A 62 11.00 6.40 11.46
CA ALA A 62 11.06 5.22 12.32
C ALA A 62 11.88 4.09 11.67
N TYR A 63 11.64 3.83 10.38
CA TYR A 63 12.32 2.77 9.63
C TYR A 63 13.82 3.00 9.55
N ARG A 64 14.26 4.21 9.14
CA ARG A 64 15.69 4.52 9.01
C ARG A 64 16.43 4.51 10.36
N LYS A 65 15.76 4.96 11.43
CA LYS A 65 16.37 5.09 12.77
C LYS A 65 16.36 3.79 13.58
N ARG A 66 15.61 2.75 13.19
CA ARG A 66 15.45 1.56 14.06
C ARG A 66 15.52 0.23 13.33
N VAL A 67 15.07 0.19 12.08
CA VAL A 67 15.07 -1.04 11.29
C VAL A 67 16.30 -1.10 10.39
N PHE A 68 16.64 0.02 9.76
CA PHE A 68 17.76 0.11 8.82
C PHE A 68 19.14 0.26 9.48
N ILE A 69 19.20 0.41 10.82
CA ILE A 69 20.47 0.53 11.57
C ILE A 69 21.37 -0.70 11.37
N GLY A 70 20.81 -1.90 11.16
CA GLY A 70 21.59 -3.13 10.93
C GLY A 70 22.19 -3.27 9.52
N LEU A 71 21.80 -2.42 8.56
CA LEU A 71 22.16 -2.53 7.14
C LEU A 71 22.97 -1.31 6.63
N SER A 72 23.24 -0.33 7.50
CA SER A 72 23.85 0.94 7.10
C SER A 72 25.38 0.91 7.27
N SER A 73 26.10 1.12 6.16
CA SER A 73 27.33 1.93 6.20
C SER A 73 26.92 3.41 6.16
N HIS A 74 27.78 4.35 6.60
CA HIS A 74 27.50 5.80 6.59
C HIS A 74 27.24 6.43 5.19
N LYS A 75 27.02 5.64 4.13
CA LYS A 75 26.95 6.08 2.73
C LYS A 75 25.60 5.84 2.03
N THR A 76 24.61 5.21 2.68
CA THR A 76 23.34 4.90 2.00
C THR A 76 22.50 6.15 1.77
N SER A 77 22.06 6.37 0.53
CA SER A 77 21.22 7.51 0.16
C SER A 77 19.77 7.37 0.67
N PRO A 78 19.04 8.47 0.93
CA PRO A 78 17.62 8.41 1.29
C PRO A 78 16.76 7.60 0.31
N LEU A 79 17.07 7.69 -0.99
CA LEU A 79 16.34 6.96 -2.03
C LEU A 79 16.53 5.44 -1.89
N GLU A 80 17.74 4.97 -1.61
CA GLU A 80 18.02 3.55 -1.38
C GLU A 80 17.31 3.03 -0.13
N VAL A 81 17.22 3.83 0.94
CA VAL A 81 16.45 3.46 2.14
C VAL A 81 14.96 3.36 1.82
N CYS A 82 14.41 4.29 1.05
CA CYS A 82 13.01 4.25 0.62
C CYS A 82 12.71 3.05 -0.30
N ARG A 83 13.64 2.72 -1.20
CA ARG A 83 13.59 1.54 -2.06
C ARG A 83 13.60 0.24 -1.24
N HIS A 84 14.52 0.12 -0.29
CA HIS A 84 14.59 -1.03 0.60
C HIS A 84 13.32 -1.17 1.45
N TYR A 85 12.76 -0.05 1.94
CA TYR A 85 11.48 -0.05 2.62
C TYR A 85 10.35 -0.60 1.73
N TYR A 86 10.26 -0.14 0.48
CA TYR A 86 9.29 -0.65 -0.50
C TYR A 86 9.45 -2.16 -0.70
N ASP A 87 10.67 -2.63 -0.95
CA ASP A 87 10.96 -4.04 -1.22
C ASP A 87 10.59 -4.90 0.00
N THR A 88 10.99 -4.45 1.19
CA THR A 88 10.69 -5.17 2.45
C THR A 88 9.19 -5.30 2.69
N VAL A 89 8.44 -4.21 2.52
CA VAL A 89 6.99 -4.21 2.79
C VAL A 89 6.25 -5.07 1.78
N ASN A 90 6.58 -4.96 0.48
CA ASN A 90 5.92 -5.77 -0.53
C ASN A 90 6.27 -7.25 -0.40
N ALA A 91 7.52 -7.62 -0.11
CA ALA A 91 7.90 -9.01 0.15
C ALA A 91 7.13 -9.62 1.33
N ASN A 92 6.88 -8.83 2.39
CA ASN A 92 6.08 -9.29 3.53
C ASN A 92 4.60 -9.45 3.18
N ILE A 93 4.04 -8.55 2.35
CA ILE A 93 2.65 -8.67 1.87
C ILE A 93 2.52 -9.92 0.98
N GLU A 94 3.43 -10.11 0.03
CA GLU A 94 3.46 -11.31 -0.83
C GLU A 94 3.58 -12.58 0.01
N MET A 95 4.44 -12.59 1.03
CA MET A 95 4.57 -13.72 1.94
C MET A 95 3.29 -14.00 2.74
N PHE A 96 2.57 -12.96 3.16
CA PHE A 96 1.28 -13.11 3.87
C PHE A 96 0.18 -13.63 2.94
N LEU A 97 0.21 -13.23 1.66
CA LEU A 97 -0.81 -13.56 0.69
C LEU A 97 -0.60 -14.92 0.00
N LYS A 98 0.62 -15.49 0.03
CA LYS A 98 1.00 -16.70 -0.72
C LYS A 98 0.07 -17.90 -0.57
N ASP A 99 -0.67 -17.99 0.54
CA ASP A 99 -1.56 -19.10 0.91
C ASP A 99 -3.02 -18.66 1.10
N LYS A 100 -3.38 -17.46 0.61
CA LYS A 100 -4.74 -16.93 0.70
C LYS A 100 -5.55 -17.30 -0.53
N ASP A 101 -6.72 -17.89 -0.29
CA ASP A 101 -7.61 -18.39 -1.35
C ASP A 101 -8.24 -17.26 -2.18
N SER A 102 -8.52 -16.12 -1.55
CA SER A 102 -9.23 -14.99 -2.16
C SER A 102 -8.40 -13.72 -2.09
N GLN A 103 -7.70 -13.41 -3.17
CA GLN A 103 -6.81 -12.27 -3.25
C GLN A 103 -6.78 -11.65 -4.65
N LEU A 104 -6.44 -10.36 -4.72
CA LEU A 104 -6.21 -9.64 -5.96
C LEU A 104 -5.13 -8.57 -5.78
N THR A 105 -4.13 -8.59 -6.65
CA THR A 105 -3.17 -7.49 -6.79
C THR A 105 -3.66 -6.51 -7.85
N VAL A 106 -3.78 -5.24 -7.48
CA VAL A 106 -4.20 -4.16 -8.38
C VAL A 106 -3.06 -3.17 -8.52
N TRP A 107 -2.54 -3.05 -9.75
CA TRP A 107 -1.53 -2.06 -10.09
C TRP A 107 -2.18 -0.71 -10.36
N LEU A 108 -1.67 0.36 -9.75
CA LEU A 108 -2.28 1.69 -9.87
C LEU A 108 -2.18 2.29 -11.28
N ASN A 109 -1.20 1.87 -12.09
CA ASN A 109 -1.13 2.25 -13.51
C ASN A 109 -2.23 1.57 -14.36
N ASN A 110 -2.93 0.58 -13.79
CA ASN A 110 -4.05 -0.11 -14.40
C ASN A 110 -5.22 -0.27 -13.40
N ALA A 111 -5.47 0.78 -12.61
CA ALA A 111 -6.41 0.72 -11.49
C ALA A 111 -7.85 0.45 -11.94
N GLU A 112 -8.25 0.96 -13.11
CA GLU A 112 -9.60 0.79 -13.65
C GLU A 112 -9.91 -0.69 -13.95
N GLU A 113 -9.01 -1.40 -14.65
CA GLU A 113 -9.17 -2.82 -14.94
C GLU A 113 -9.08 -3.68 -13.67
N GLY A 114 -8.15 -3.34 -12.78
CA GLY A 114 -8.01 -4.02 -11.48
C GLY A 114 -9.25 -3.85 -10.61
N PHE A 115 -9.84 -2.65 -10.58
CA PHE A 115 -11.08 -2.38 -9.86
C PHE A 115 -12.28 -3.06 -10.51
N ALA A 116 -12.35 -3.11 -11.85
CA ALA A 116 -13.40 -3.82 -12.56
C ALA A 116 -13.36 -5.33 -12.28
N SER A 117 -12.16 -5.90 -12.14
CA SER A 117 -11.92 -7.29 -11.76
C SER A 117 -12.34 -7.55 -10.30
N PHE A 118 -11.93 -6.67 -9.39
CA PHE A 118 -12.37 -6.70 -7.99
C PHE A 118 -13.89 -6.70 -7.88
N TRP A 119 -14.56 -5.73 -8.53
CA TRP A 119 -16.02 -5.57 -8.52
C TRP A 119 -16.74 -6.87 -8.90
N ASN A 120 -16.27 -7.53 -9.96
CA ASN A 120 -16.84 -8.79 -10.42
C ASN A 120 -16.61 -9.93 -9.42
N GLN A 121 -15.38 -10.05 -8.90
CA GLN A 121 -15.01 -11.12 -7.97
C GLN A 121 -15.77 -11.05 -6.65
N ILE A 122 -16.08 -9.83 -6.18
CA ILE A 122 -16.85 -9.66 -4.94
C ILE A 122 -18.37 -9.72 -5.16
N GLY A 123 -18.83 -9.84 -6.41
CA GLY A 123 -20.26 -9.79 -6.74
C GLY A 123 -20.91 -8.45 -6.35
N ALA A 124 -20.19 -7.34 -6.51
CA ALA A 124 -20.69 -6.02 -6.14
C ALA A 124 -21.90 -5.61 -7.00
N GLN A 125 -22.86 -4.96 -6.36
CA GLN A 125 -24.07 -4.44 -6.97
C GLN A 125 -24.04 -2.91 -6.97
N GLY A 126 -24.61 -2.28 -8.00
CA GLY A 126 -24.67 -0.82 -8.16
C GLY A 126 -24.19 -0.35 -9.53
N ASP A 127 -23.91 0.95 -9.66
CA ASP A 127 -23.40 1.55 -10.89
C ASP A 127 -21.89 1.33 -11.02
N LYS A 128 -21.54 0.21 -11.64
CA LYS A 128 -20.14 -0.16 -11.92
C LYS A 128 -19.42 0.90 -12.77
N ALA A 129 -20.12 1.51 -13.73
CA ALA A 129 -19.51 2.49 -14.62
C ALA A 129 -19.19 3.79 -13.86
N ALA A 130 -20.06 4.26 -12.97
CA ALA A 130 -19.78 5.39 -12.10
C ALA A 130 -18.60 5.10 -11.17
N ALA A 131 -18.56 3.93 -10.53
CA ALA A 131 -17.47 3.56 -9.63
C ALA A 131 -16.10 3.48 -10.34
N ILE A 132 -16.07 3.01 -11.59
CA ILE A 132 -14.84 3.03 -12.41
C ILE A 132 -14.42 4.46 -12.74
N ARG A 133 -15.37 5.36 -13.07
CA ARG A 133 -15.06 6.76 -13.38
C ARG A 133 -14.40 7.53 -12.22
N GLU A 134 -14.66 7.15 -10.97
CA GLU A 134 -14.00 7.78 -9.81
C GLU A 134 -12.47 7.66 -9.84
N TRP A 135 -11.91 6.65 -10.52
CA TRP A 135 -10.46 6.50 -10.67
C TRP A 135 -9.82 7.57 -11.56
N GLN A 136 -10.62 8.32 -12.33
CA GLN A 136 -10.17 9.47 -13.11
C GLN A 136 -9.96 10.73 -12.24
N HIS A 137 -10.41 10.72 -10.99
CA HIS A 137 -10.27 11.82 -10.06
C HIS A 137 -9.10 11.58 -9.09
N GLN A 138 -8.12 12.49 -9.07
CA GLN A 138 -7.03 12.43 -8.09
C GLN A 138 -7.49 12.92 -6.72
N HIS A 139 -7.90 11.99 -5.85
CA HIS A 139 -8.16 12.29 -4.45
C HIS A 139 -6.83 12.42 -3.67
N ASN A 140 -6.62 13.56 -2.99
CA ASN A 140 -5.42 13.88 -2.19
C ASN A 140 -4.13 14.16 -2.99
N ALA A 141 -4.22 14.90 -4.10
CA ALA A 141 -3.04 15.42 -4.77
C ALA A 141 -2.20 16.30 -3.82
N SER A 142 -0.89 16.04 -3.72
CA SER A 142 0.03 16.98 -3.07
C SER A 142 0.30 18.13 -4.03
N ALA A 143 0.40 19.36 -3.53
CA ALA A 143 0.73 20.52 -4.36
C ALA A 143 2.03 20.27 -5.17
N PRO A 144 2.09 20.72 -6.44
CA PRO A 144 3.30 20.61 -7.24
C PRO A 144 4.47 21.30 -6.53
N ILE A 145 5.66 20.73 -6.67
CA ILE A 145 6.89 21.27 -6.07
C ILE A 145 7.16 22.62 -6.76
N PRO A 146 7.39 23.73 -6.02
CA PRO A 146 7.87 24.96 -6.63
C PRO A 146 9.18 24.68 -7.39
N PRO A 147 9.41 25.28 -8.56
CA PRO A 147 10.70 25.16 -9.23
C PRO A 147 11.84 25.61 -8.30
N GLN A 148 12.94 24.83 -8.31
CA GLN A 148 14.16 25.12 -7.53
C GLN A 148 14.89 26.34 -8.09
#